data_AF-A0A1Z3N2M6-F1
#
_entry.id   AF-A0A1Z3N2M6-F1
#
_cell.length_a   1.000
_cell.length_b   1.000
_cell.length_c   1.000
_cell.angle_alpha   90.00
_cell.angle_beta   90.00
_cell.angle_gamma   90.00
#
_symmetry.space_group_name_H-M   'P 1'
#
loop_
_entity.id
_entity.type
_entity.pdbx_description
1 polymer ?
#
loop_
_entity_poly.entity_id
_entity_poly.type
_entity_poly.pdbx_seq_one_letter_code
_entity_poly.pdbx_strand_id
1 'polypeptide(L)'
;MEFLLVAIVIGLIPALIAQSKGRSFFAWWVYGALLFIIALVHSILIKKDPHFEEKNMLDDGMKKCPFCAELIKSEAVKCKHCGSDLTSSSESSHPVKSEEEYLEEARKKAGLS
;
A
#
# COMPACT_ATOMS: atom_id res chain seq x y z
N MET A 1 -33.44 0.54 -24.78
CA MET A 1 -32.00 0.38 -25.13
C MET A 1 -31.21 1.66 -24.86
N GLU A 2 -31.76 2.84 -25.13
CA GLU A 2 -31.08 4.13 -24.92
C GLU A 2 -30.76 4.45 -23.45
N PHE A 3 -31.69 4.18 -22.52
CA PHE A 3 -31.46 4.41 -21.08
C PHE A 3 -30.31 3.58 -20.49
N LEU A 4 -30.09 2.36 -20.99
CA LEU A 4 -28.96 1.52 -20.58
C LEU A 4 -27.63 2.11 -21.07
N LEU A 5 -27.58 2.60 -22.30
CA LEU A 5 -26.39 3.26 -22.85
C LEU A 5 -26.04 4.52 -22.05
N VAL A 6 -27.04 5.34 -21.72
CA VAL A 6 -26.85 6.56 -20.92
C VAL A 6 -26.33 6.22 -19.52
N ALA A 7 -26.90 5.21 -18.85
CA ALA A 7 -26.46 4.79 -17.51
C ALA A 7 -25.00 4.27 -17.52
N ILE A 8 -24.61 3.53 -18.56
CA ILE A 8 -23.24 3.04 -18.73
C ILE A 8 -22.27 4.23 -18.84
N VAL A 9 -22.55 5.18 -19.74
CA VAL A 9 -21.66 6.34 -19.99
C VAL A 9 -21.55 7.25 -18.76
N ILE A 10 -22.68 7.52 -18.11
CA ILE A 10 -22.74 8.38 -16.92
C ILE A 10 -22.01 7.75 -15.73
N GLY A 11 -22.13 6.44 -15.52
CA GLY A 11 -21.43 5.71 -14.46
C GLY A 11 -19.91 5.64 -14.64
N LEU A 12 -19.39 5.79 -15.87
CA LEU A 12 -17.95 5.75 -16.14
C LEU A 12 -17.19 6.93 -15.52
N ILE A 13 -17.81 8.10 -15.45
CA ILE A 13 -17.16 9.32 -14.93
C ILE A 13 -16.73 9.14 -13.46
N PRO A 14 -17.63 8.85 -12.49
CA PRO A 14 -17.24 8.62 -11.11
C PRO A 14 -16.36 7.37 -10.94
N ALA A 15 -16.52 6.35 -11.81
CA ALA A 15 -15.68 5.15 -11.78
C ALA A 15 -14.21 5.45 -12.11
N LEU A 16 -13.94 6.25 -13.13
CA LEU A 16 -12.58 6.66 -13.51
C LEU A 16 -11.94 7.57 -12.45
N ILE A 17 -12.73 8.49 -11.88
CA ILE A 17 -12.26 9.36 -10.79
C ILE A 17 -11.87 8.51 -9.57
N ALA A 18 -12.71 7.56 -9.17
CA ALA A 18 -12.41 6.68 -8.05
C ALA A 18 -11.25 5.72 -8.33
N GLN A 19 -11.11 5.22 -9.56
CA GLN A 19 -9.99 4.36 -9.97
C GLN A 19 -8.65 5.08 -9.84
N SER A 20 -8.60 6.37 -10.23
CA SER A 20 -7.38 7.20 -10.06
C SER A 20 -6.96 7.37 -8.59
N LYS A 21 -7.87 7.08 -7.65
CA LYS A 21 -7.65 7.16 -6.20
C LYS A 21 -7.34 5.81 -5.54
N GLY A 22 -7.20 4.74 -6.32
CA GLY A 22 -6.85 3.40 -5.83
C GLY A 22 -8.05 2.52 -5.50
N ARG A 23 -9.27 2.93 -5.89
CA ARG A 23 -10.51 2.23 -5.56
C ARG A 23 -11.02 1.36 -6.71
N SER A 24 -11.83 0.35 -6.39
CA SER A 24 -12.31 -0.62 -7.38
C SER A 24 -13.24 0.03 -8.41
N PHE A 25 -12.78 0.07 -9.66
CA PHE A 25 -13.51 0.65 -10.80
C PHE A 25 -14.94 0.11 -10.92
N PHE A 26 -15.11 -1.21 -10.86
CA PHE A 26 -16.43 -1.85 -11.06
C PHE A 26 -17.44 -1.50 -9.96
N ALA A 27 -17.00 -1.43 -8.70
CA ALA A 27 -17.89 -1.08 -7.59
C ALA A 27 -18.39 0.37 -7.72
N TRP A 28 -17.49 1.29 -8.09
CA TRP A 28 -17.86 2.69 -8.31
C TRP A 28 -18.67 2.91 -9.57
N TRP A 29 -18.47 2.11 -10.61
CA TRP A 29 -19.27 2.14 -11.82
C TRP A 29 -20.72 1.72 -11.57
N VAL A 30 -20.94 0.59 -10.87
CA VAL A 30 -22.29 0.15 -10.48
C VAL A 30 -22.94 1.18 -9.54
N TYR A 31 -22.18 1.71 -8.59
CA TYR A 31 -22.66 2.75 -7.68
C TYR A 31 -23.04 4.05 -8.42
N GLY A 32 -22.23 4.48 -9.39
CA GLY A 32 -22.49 5.65 -10.23
C GLY A 32 -23.66 5.46 -11.20
N ALA A 33 -23.86 4.26 -11.72
CA ALA A 33 -25.01 3.93 -12.56
C ALA A 33 -26.34 3.95 -11.78
N LEU A 34 -26.32 3.62 -10.47
CA LEU A 34 -27.51 3.59 -9.62
C LEU A 34 -27.79 4.94 -8.92
N LEU A 35 -26.76 5.65 -8.44
CA LEU A 35 -26.88 6.84 -7.59
C LEU A 35 -25.94 7.96 -8.05
N PHE A 36 -26.01 8.33 -9.34
CA PHE A 36 -25.05 9.22 -10.01
C PHE A 36 -24.68 10.49 -9.24
N ILE A 37 -25.67 11.25 -8.75
CA ILE A 37 -25.43 12.52 -8.04
C ILE A 37 -24.65 12.30 -6.73
N ILE A 38 -25.05 11.29 -5.96
CA ILE A 38 -24.43 10.96 -4.67
C ILE A 38 -23.02 10.40 -4.89
N ALA A 39 -22.86 9.54 -5.92
CA ALA A 39 -21.59 8.95 -6.29
C ALA A 39 -20.57 9.99 -6.75
N LEU A 40 -21.01 10.99 -7.52
CA LEU A 40 -20.14 12.06 -7.98
C LEU A 40 -19.59 12.87 -6.79
N VAL A 41 -20.45 13.30 -5.87
CA VAL A 41 -20.03 14.02 -4.65
C VAL A 41 -19.05 13.19 -3.82
N HIS A 42 -19.36 11.91 -3.58
CA HIS A 42 -18.47 11.02 -2.84
C HIS A 42 -17.13 10.80 -3.55
N SER A 43 -17.11 10.70 -4.89
CA SER A 43 -15.88 10.51 -5.65
C SER A 43 -14.90 11.69 -5.54
N ILE A 44 -15.43 12.91 -5.41
CA ILE A 44 -14.63 14.13 -5.26
C ILE A 44 -14.09 14.24 -3.83
N LEU A 45 -14.94 14.04 -2.82
CA LEU A 45 -14.55 14.23 -1.41
C LEU A 45 -13.64 13.12 -0.87
N ILE A 46 -13.69 11.90 -1.42
CA ILE A 46 -12.89 10.79 -0.89
C ILE A 46 -11.41 11.07 -1.11
N LYS A 47 -10.61 10.94 -0.05
CA LYS A 47 -9.14 11.04 -0.13
C LYS A 47 -8.57 9.80 -0.84
N LYS A 48 -7.37 9.92 -1.40
CA LYS A 48 -6.66 8.81 -2.04
C LYS A 48 -6.45 7.70 -0.99
N ASP A 49 -6.64 6.43 -1.37
CA ASP A 49 -6.41 5.32 -0.44
C ASP A 49 -4.91 5.30 -0.03
N PRO A 50 -4.57 5.30 1.27
CA PRO A 50 -3.18 5.42 1.74
C PRO A 50 -2.30 4.24 1.29
N HIS A 51 -2.91 3.07 1.08
CA HIS A 51 -2.22 1.88 0.59
C HIS A 51 -1.89 1.95 -0.91
N PHE A 52 -2.58 2.80 -1.68
CA PHE A 52 -2.25 3.08 -3.08
C PHE A 52 -1.18 4.18 -3.20
N GLU A 53 -1.20 5.17 -2.31
CA GLU A 53 -0.10 6.14 -2.21
C GLU A 53 1.22 5.49 -1.80
N GLU A 54 1.24 4.58 -0.81
CA GLU A 54 2.47 3.89 -0.42
C GLU A 54 3.07 3.08 -1.58
N LYS A 55 2.23 2.38 -2.36
CA LYS A 55 2.66 1.61 -3.54
C LYS A 55 3.17 2.49 -4.67
N ASN A 56 2.48 3.59 -4.97
CA ASN A 56 2.93 4.53 -6.00
C ASN A 56 4.23 5.23 -5.60
N MET A 57 4.40 5.58 -4.32
CA MET A 57 5.66 6.18 -3.84
C MET A 57 6.81 5.18 -3.89
N LEU A 58 6.54 3.88 -3.65
CA LEU A 58 7.54 2.82 -3.85
C LEU A 58 7.90 2.63 -5.33
N ASP A 59 6.92 2.74 -6.23
CA ASP A 59 7.08 2.61 -7.69
C ASP A 59 7.78 3.83 -8.33
N ASP A 60 7.52 5.04 -7.81
CA ASP A 60 8.18 6.31 -8.18
C ASP A 60 9.66 6.39 -7.72
N GLY A 61 10.26 5.25 -7.37
CA GLY A 61 11.65 5.14 -6.98
C GLY A 61 11.93 5.64 -5.56
N MET A 62 10.97 5.58 -4.64
CA MET A 62 11.25 5.69 -3.20
C MET A 62 11.30 4.31 -2.53
N LYS A 63 12.03 4.20 -1.42
CA LYS A 63 12.07 3.04 -0.53
C LYS A 63 11.93 3.52 0.92
N LYS A 64 11.46 2.64 1.81
CA LYS A 64 11.54 2.91 3.26
C LYS A 64 12.95 2.65 3.75
N CYS A 65 13.47 3.54 4.60
CA CYS A 65 14.72 3.33 5.31
C CYS A 65 14.55 2.17 6.32
N PRO A 66 15.40 1.11 6.31
CA PRO A 66 15.29 -0.02 7.24
C PRO A 66 15.61 0.35 8.69
N PHE A 67 16.22 1.51 8.94
CA PHE A 67 16.62 1.94 10.28
C PHE A 67 15.62 2.87 10.95
N CYS A 68 15.00 3.78 10.19
CA CYS A 68 14.10 4.80 10.74
C CYS A 68 12.70 4.80 10.11
N ALA A 69 12.41 3.87 9.20
CA ALA A 69 11.13 3.68 8.50
C ALA A 69 10.61 4.86 7.64
N GLU A 70 11.40 5.93 7.51
CA GLU A 70 11.06 7.10 6.69
C GLU A 70 11.22 6.84 5.19
N LEU A 71 10.43 7.51 4.35
CA LEU A 71 10.50 7.40 2.90
C LEU A 71 11.70 8.19 2.33
N ILE A 72 12.53 7.50 1.56
CA ILE A 72 13.76 8.03 0.96
C ILE A 72 13.89 7.56 -0.49
N LYS A 73 14.75 8.19 -1.30
CA LYS A 73 15.01 7.72 -2.67
C LYS A 73 15.58 6.30 -2.66
N SER A 74 15.16 5.48 -3.62
CA SER A 74 15.68 4.12 -3.84
C SER A 74 17.20 4.12 -4.03
N GLU A 75 17.71 5.09 -4.78
CA GLU A 75 19.13 5.36 -5.05
C GLU A 75 19.90 5.93 -3.84
N ALA A 76 19.22 6.21 -2.71
CA ALA A 76 19.91 6.76 -1.55
C ALA A 76 20.86 5.73 -0.94
N VAL A 77 22.15 6.08 -0.95
CA VAL A 77 23.25 5.38 -0.26
C VAL A 77 23.25 5.72 1.23
N LYS A 78 22.81 6.92 1.61
CA LYS A 78 22.73 7.38 3.00
C LYS A 78 21.37 8.00 3.29
N CYS A 79 20.78 7.69 4.45
CA CYS A 79 19.50 8.27 4.85
C CYS A 79 19.66 9.74 5.25
N LYS A 80 18.86 10.64 4.68
CA LYS A 80 18.87 12.08 5.03
C LYS A 80 18.26 12.40 6.41
N HIS A 81 17.51 11.46 6.99
CA HIS A 81 16.77 11.67 8.24
C HIS A 81 17.55 11.17 9.46
N CYS A 82 18.02 9.91 9.42
CA CYS A 82 18.77 9.32 10.52
C CYS A 82 20.28 9.21 10.26
N GLY A 83 20.75 9.47 9.03
CA GLY A 83 22.17 9.43 8.69
C GLY A 83 22.76 8.01 8.54
N SER A 84 21.94 6.96 8.62
CA SER A 84 22.41 5.57 8.45
C SER A 84 22.87 5.29 7.01
N ASP A 85 23.87 4.41 6.89
CA ASP A 85 24.33 3.90 5.60
C ASP A 85 23.42 2.76 5.13
N LEU A 86 22.97 2.85 3.88
CA LEU A 86 21.96 1.98 3.28
C LEU A 86 22.54 1.02 2.25
N THR A 87 23.86 1.09 2.02
CA THR A 87 24.58 0.26 1.04
C THR A 87 24.53 -1.23 1.41
N SER A 88 24.28 -1.55 2.68
CA SER A 88 24.31 -2.92 3.22
C SER A 88 22.95 -3.59 3.39
N SER A 89 21.82 -2.93 3.07
CA SER A 89 20.49 -3.48 3.40
C SER A 89 19.94 -4.52 2.42
N SER A 90 20.72 -4.97 1.44
CA SER A 90 20.33 -6.12 0.59
C SER A 90 20.53 -7.46 1.30
N GLU A 91 21.18 -7.49 2.47
CA GLU A 91 21.68 -8.73 3.08
C GLU A 91 21.46 -8.86 4.59
N SER A 92 20.44 -8.21 5.16
CA SER A 92 20.00 -8.53 6.52
C SER A 92 18.88 -9.56 6.49
N SER A 93 19.16 -10.75 5.94
CA SER A 93 18.61 -11.97 6.51
C SER A 93 19.18 -12.08 7.92
N HIS A 94 18.48 -11.51 8.90
CA HIS A 94 18.68 -11.95 10.28
C HIS A 94 18.61 -13.48 10.24
N PRO A 95 19.59 -14.21 10.78
CA PRO A 95 19.39 -15.62 11.06
C PRO A 95 18.30 -15.66 12.12
N VAL A 96 17.05 -15.76 11.67
CA VAL A 96 15.92 -16.11 12.52
C VAL A 96 16.26 -17.52 12.96
N LYS A 97 16.80 -17.66 14.17
CA LYS A 97 16.91 -18.97 14.82
C LYS A 97 15.56 -19.63 14.62
N SER A 98 15.55 -20.83 14.04
CA SER A 98 14.30 -21.55 13.79
C SER A 98 13.53 -21.64 15.11
N GLU A 99 12.19 -21.69 15.02
CA GLU A 99 11.34 -21.83 16.20
C GLU A 99 11.80 -23.00 17.09
N GLU A 100 12.36 -24.05 16.49
CA GLU A 100 13.00 -25.19 17.17
C GLU A 100 14.16 -24.78 18.09
N GLU A 101 15.09 -23.94 17.60
CA GLU A 101 16.25 -23.50 18.38
C GLU A 101 15.85 -22.57 19.55
N TYR A 102 14.77 -21.80 19.39
CA TYR A 102 14.19 -21.02 20.49
C TYR A 102 13.57 -21.90 21.57
N LEU A 103 12.81 -22.92 21.16
CA LEU A 103 12.18 -23.86 22.10
C LEU A 103 13.23 -24.69 22.84
N GLU A 104 14.29 -25.11 22.17
CA GLU A 104 15.37 -25.90 22.78
C GLU A 104 16.13 -25.08 23.84
N GLU A 105 16.43 -23.81 23.54
CA GLU A 105 17.09 -22.93 24.51
C GLU A 105 16.18 -22.59 25.71
N ALA A 106 14.87 -22.41 25.48
CA ALA A 106 13.89 -22.22 26.56
C ALA A 106 13.79 -23.47 27.46
N ARG A 107 13.74 -24.66 26.88
CA ARG A 107 13.71 -25.95 27.59
C ARG A 107 14.97 -26.15 28.45
N LYS A 108 16.15 -25.84 27.89
CA LYS A 108 17.43 -25.92 28.60
C LYS A 108 17.51 -24.94 29.77
N LYS A 109 17.02 -23.70 29.61
CA LYS A 109 16.98 -22.69 30.69
C LYS A 109 15.99 -23.05 31.80
N ALA A 110 14.89 -23.71 31.44
CA ALA A 110 13.90 -24.18 32.41
C ALA A 110 14.33 -25.45 33.16
N GLY A 111 15.51 -26.01 32.88
CA GLY A 111 16.01 -27.23 33.52
C GLY A 111 15.18 -28.48 33.17
N LEU A 112 14.37 -28.40 32.12
CA LEU A 112 13.56 -29.49 31.60
C LEU A 112 14.40 -30.27 30.57
N SER A 113 15.57 -30.81 30.93
CA SER A 113 16.31 -31.68 30.02
C SER A 113 15.63 -33.05 29.95
#